data_AF-A0A9W7FLB6-F1
#
_entry.id   AF-A0A9W7FLB6-F1
#
_cell.length_a   1.000
_cell.length_b   1.000
_cell.length_c   1.000
_cell.angle_alpha   90.00
_cell.angle_beta   90.00
_cell.angle_gamma   90.00
#
_symmetry.space_group_name_H-M   'P 1'
#
loop_
_entity.id
_entity.type
_entity.pdbx_description
1 polymer ?
#
loop_
_entity_poly.entity_id
_entity_poly.type
_entity_poly.pdbx_seq_one_letter_code
_entity_poly.pdbx_strand_id
1 'polypeptide(L)'
;MRRDSSRHNALKETIGLREENEDIKHLRFLYESYEPKYWWYEVLEVYRKIILTGGLRLLERGGGTQYGVALLICALSLRTIAVKKPYVTHAANRVSEIASWGLMLTMIGAMVTAWNERADGKYSEKSGFTDALLVFVQVGGLSLAVAIAVYERSVLVQERALDKVLPAEVLVQERALDKVVTKVLPAEEIEMVRNDSKT
;
A
#
# COMPACT_ATOMS: atom_id res chain seq x y z
N MET A 1 7.91 7.58 19.37
CA MET A 1 8.90 6.79 18.61
C MET A 1 8.97 5.30 19.00
N ARG A 2 8.97 4.89 20.28
CA ARG A 2 9.08 3.44 20.66
C ARG A 2 7.98 2.51 20.13
N ARG A 3 6.71 2.94 20.12
CA ARG A 3 5.55 2.08 19.78
C ARG A 3 5.52 1.63 18.31
N ASP A 4 6.03 2.45 17.39
CA ASP A 4 6.05 2.12 15.95
C ASP A 4 7.18 1.13 15.63
N SER A 5 8.35 1.34 16.25
CA SER A 5 9.48 0.41 16.15
C SER A 5 9.16 -1.00 16.68
N SER A 6 8.42 -1.11 17.79
CA SER A 6 7.97 -2.43 18.30
C SER A 6 7.02 -3.16 17.33
N ARG A 7 6.08 -2.44 16.69
CA ARG A 7 5.14 -3.05 15.74
C ARG A 7 5.86 -3.52 14.47
N HIS A 8 6.78 -2.72 13.95
CA HIS A 8 7.58 -3.06 12.78
C HIS A 8 8.44 -4.31 13.01
N ASN A 9 9.06 -4.42 14.19
CA ASN A 9 9.87 -5.59 14.53
C ASN A 9 9.02 -6.86 14.66
N ALA A 10 7.87 -6.78 15.33
CA ALA A 10 6.93 -7.92 15.43
C ALA A 10 6.36 -8.33 14.06
N LEU A 11 6.11 -7.36 13.17
CA LEU A 11 5.66 -7.65 11.81
C LEU A 11 6.74 -8.39 11.01
N LYS A 12 8.01 -7.96 11.10
CA LYS A 12 9.12 -8.66 10.45
C LYS A 12 9.31 -10.08 10.96
N GLU A 13 9.22 -10.28 12.27
CA GLU A 13 9.32 -11.60 12.90
C GLU A 13 8.20 -12.54 12.41
N THR A 14 6.95 -12.08 12.45
CA THR A 14 5.80 -12.88 11.98
C THR A 14 5.83 -13.18 10.48
N ILE A 15 6.39 -12.27 9.66
CA ILE A 15 6.62 -12.53 8.24
C ILE A 15 7.72 -13.59 8.06
N GLY A 16 8.81 -13.51 8.83
CA GLY A 16 9.89 -14.52 8.79
C GLY A 16 9.40 -15.92 9.13
N LEU A 17 8.62 -16.06 10.21
CA LEU A 17 8.01 -17.34 10.61
C LEU A 17 7.10 -17.93 9.53
N ARG A 18 6.39 -17.06 8.79
CA ARG A 18 5.52 -17.46 7.67
C ARG A 18 6.32 -17.93 6.46
N GLU A 19 7.48 -17.34 6.19
CA GLU A 19 8.33 -17.69 5.05
C GLU A 19 9.10 -18.99 5.26
N GLU A 20 9.39 -19.34 6.52
CA GLU A 20 10.04 -20.60 6.91
C GLU A 20 9.12 -21.82 6.78
N ASN A 21 7.80 -21.61 6.88
CA ASN A 21 6.83 -22.70 6.84
C ASN A 21 6.64 -23.25 5.40
N GLU A 22 7.14 -24.46 5.15
CA GLU A 22 7.07 -25.11 3.83
C GLU A 22 5.64 -25.50 3.42
N ASP A 23 4.76 -25.82 4.37
CA ASP A 23 3.41 -26.32 4.10
C ASP A 23 2.56 -25.26 3.38
N ILE A 24 2.73 -23.98 3.74
CA ILE A 24 1.96 -22.87 3.19
C ILE A 24 2.66 -22.18 2.01
N LYS A 25 3.89 -22.57 1.67
CA LYS A 25 4.72 -21.90 0.65
C LYS A 25 4.06 -21.86 -0.73
N HIS A 26 3.30 -22.90 -1.08
CA HIS A 26 2.55 -22.96 -2.34
C HIS A 26 1.39 -21.92 -2.41
N LEU A 27 0.85 -21.50 -1.27
CA LEU A 27 -0.18 -20.48 -1.14
C LEU A 27 0.39 -19.06 -1.03
N ARG A 28 1.73 -18.90 -1.05
CA ARG A 28 2.41 -17.60 -0.87
C ARG A 28 1.82 -16.50 -1.74
N PHE A 29 1.51 -16.78 -3.00
CA PHE A 29 0.96 -15.79 -3.93
C PHE A 29 -0.32 -15.12 -3.40
N LEU A 30 -1.10 -15.83 -2.57
CA LEU A 30 -2.41 -15.41 -2.08
C LEU A 30 -2.26 -14.42 -0.92
N TYR A 31 -1.32 -14.66 0.00
CA TYR A 31 -1.20 -13.92 1.25
C TYR A 31 0.02 -13.00 1.34
N GLU A 32 0.97 -13.07 0.40
CA GLU A 32 2.25 -12.34 0.46
C GLU A 32 2.06 -10.84 0.65
N SER A 33 1.08 -10.26 -0.04
CA SER A 33 0.75 -8.83 0.01
C SER A 33 0.16 -8.35 1.33
N TYR A 34 -0.30 -9.27 2.19
CA TYR A 34 -1.02 -8.98 3.42
C TYR A 34 -0.17 -9.24 4.67
N GLU A 35 -0.43 -8.48 5.73
CA GLU A 35 0.13 -8.79 7.04
C GLU A 35 -0.37 -10.19 7.49
N PRO A 36 0.47 -11.05 8.10
CA PRO A 36 0.08 -12.40 8.50
C PRO A 36 -1.20 -12.47 9.35
N LYS A 37 -1.46 -11.43 10.16
CA LYS A 37 -2.66 -11.29 10.99
C LYS A 37 -3.96 -11.14 10.18
N TYR A 38 -3.88 -10.65 8.94
CA TYR A 38 -5.02 -10.32 8.09
C TYR A 38 -5.15 -11.21 6.85
N TRP A 39 -4.65 -12.46 6.91
CA TRP A 39 -4.72 -13.43 5.82
C TRP A 39 -6.14 -13.65 5.26
N TRP A 40 -7.17 -13.59 6.13
CA TRP A 40 -8.58 -13.75 5.78
C TRP A 40 -9.11 -12.67 4.84
N TYR A 41 -8.40 -11.54 4.74
CA TYR A 41 -8.81 -10.43 3.90
C TYR A 41 -8.80 -10.79 2.41
N GLU A 42 -7.85 -11.63 1.97
CA GLU A 42 -7.82 -12.09 0.58
C GLU A 42 -9.07 -12.89 0.23
N VAL A 43 -9.52 -13.77 1.14
CA VAL A 43 -10.76 -14.54 0.96
C VAL A 43 -11.96 -13.59 0.83
N LEU A 44 -12.04 -12.56 1.68
CA LEU A 44 -13.11 -11.56 1.58
C LEU A 44 -13.05 -10.76 0.27
N GLU A 45 -11.87 -10.38 -0.19
CA GLU A 45 -11.68 -9.69 -1.47
C GLU A 45 -12.17 -10.55 -2.65
N VAL A 46 -11.87 -11.85 -2.62
CA VAL A 46 -12.34 -12.79 -3.64
C VAL A 46 -13.87 -12.88 -3.62
N TYR A 47 -14.49 -13.07 -2.44
CA TYR A 47 -15.96 -13.10 -2.34
C TYR A 47 -16.59 -11.79 -2.82
N ARG A 48 -16.03 -10.66 -2.41
CA ARG A 48 -16.48 -9.33 -2.85
C ARG A 48 -16.45 -9.22 -4.38
N LYS A 49 -15.36 -9.63 -5.02
CA LYS A 49 -15.22 -9.63 -6.49
C LYS A 49 -16.26 -10.54 -7.15
N ILE A 50 -16.47 -11.74 -6.62
CA ILE A 50 -17.47 -12.69 -7.15
C ILE A 50 -18.89 -12.08 -7.05
N ILE A 51 -19.24 -11.48 -5.92
CA ILE A 51 -20.56 -10.87 -5.74
C ILE A 51 -20.74 -9.67 -6.67
N LEU A 52 -19.74 -8.80 -6.78
CA LEU A 52 -19.84 -7.58 -7.60
C LEU A 52 -19.81 -7.85 -9.12
N THR A 53 -19.21 -8.95 -9.58
CA THR A 53 -19.12 -9.27 -11.03
C THR A 53 -20.13 -10.33 -11.49
N GLY A 54 -20.43 -11.31 -10.64
CA GLY A 54 -21.34 -12.42 -10.91
C GLY A 54 -22.63 -12.36 -10.10
N GLY A 55 -22.52 -12.17 -8.79
CA GLY A 55 -23.67 -12.26 -7.87
C GLY A 55 -24.75 -11.21 -8.10
N LEU A 56 -24.37 -9.97 -8.42
CA LEU A 56 -25.32 -8.88 -8.70
C LEU A 56 -26.23 -9.17 -9.90
N ARG A 57 -25.81 -10.02 -10.85
CA ARG A 57 -26.62 -10.40 -12.02
C ARG A 57 -27.77 -11.34 -11.67
N LEU A 58 -27.74 -11.97 -10.49
CA LEU A 58 -28.82 -12.84 -10.00
C LEU A 58 -30.00 -12.04 -9.44
N LEU A 59 -29.78 -10.75 -9.13
CA LEU A 59 -30.85 -9.83 -8.76
C LEU A 59 -31.59 -9.34 -10.00
N GLU A 60 -32.80 -8.81 -9.82
CA GLU A 60 -33.57 -8.21 -10.91
C GLU A 60 -32.72 -7.18 -11.67
N ARG A 61 -32.55 -7.41 -12.97
CA ARG A 61 -31.72 -6.60 -13.85
C ARG A 61 -32.13 -5.13 -13.77
N GLY A 62 -31.19 -4.30 -13.32
CA GLY A 62 -31.35 -2.84 -13.25
C GLY A 62 -32.23 -2.35 -12.11
N GLY A 63 -32.72 -3.23 -11.23
CA GLY A 63 -33.48 -2.84 -10.04
C GLY A 63 -32.66 -1.96 -9.10
N GLY A 64 -33.28 -0.98 -8.43
CA GLY A 64 -32.61 -0.14 -7.43
C GLY A 64 -31.96 -0.96 -6.31
N THR A 65 -32.53 -2.13 -5.99
CA THR A 65 -31.99 -3.11 -5.04
C THR A 65 -30.60 -3.61 -5.44
N GLN A 66 -30.34 -3.80 -6.73
CA GLN A 66 -29.03 -4.26 -7.24
C GLN A 66 -27.93 -3.24 -6.89
N TYR A 67 -28.16 -1.96 -7.20
CA TYR A 67 -27.22 -0.88 -6.89
C TYR A 67 -27.09 -0.66 -5.38
N GLY A 68 -28.19 -0.73 -4.63
CA GLY A 68 -28.17 -0.60 -3.16
C GLY A 68 -27.31 -1.68 -2.48
N VAL A 69 -27.47 -2.95 -2.87
CA VAL A 69 -26.65 -4.05 -2.34
C VAL A 69 -25.18 -3.88 -2.73
N ALA A 70 -24.89 -3.47 -3.97
CA ALA A 70 -23.52 -3.21 -4.42
C ALA A 70 -22.85 -2.10 -3.59
N LEU A 71 -23.57 -1.00 -3.33
CA LEU A 71 -23.08 0.12 -2.52
C LEU A 71 -22.80 -0.29 -1.08
N LEU A 72 -23.67 -1.09 -0.46
CA LEU A 72 -23.44 -1.62 0.89
C LEU A 72 -22.16 -2.46 0.95
N ILE A 73 -21.95 -3.36 -0.03
CA ILE A 73 -20.74 -4.18 -0.11
C ILE A 73 -19.50 -3.28 -0.28
N CYS A 74 -19.54 -2.30 -1.17
CA CYS A 74 -18.45 -1.34 -1.36
C CYS A 74 -18.15 -0.56 -0.07
N ALA A 75 -19.16 -0.07 0.64
CA ALA A 75 -19.01 0.69 1.88
C ALA A 75 -18.41 -0.17 3.01
N LEU A 76 -18.87 -1.41 3.18
CA LEU A 76 -18.31 -2.35 4.16
C LEU A 76 -16.84 -2.68 3.86
N SER A 77 -16.52 -2.85 2.59
CA SER A 77 -15.15 -3.14 2.14
C SER A 77 -14.22 -1.96 2.39
N LEU A 78 -14.66 -0.75 2.02
CA LEU A 78 -13.94 0.49 2.30
C LEU A 78 -13.72 0.70 3.80
N ARG A 79 -14.75 0.47 4.62
CA ARG A 79 -14.63 0.54 6.09
C ARG A 79 -13.61 -0.46 6.63
N THR A 80 -13.59 -1.67 6.08
CA THR A 80 -12.64 -2.72 6.48
C THR A 80 -11.21 -2.31 6.16
N ILE A 81 -10.94 -1.79 4.95
CA ILE A 81 -9.61 -1.30 4.55
C ILE A 81 -9.17 -0.13 5.43
N ALA A 82 -10.03 0.87 5.61
CA ALA A 82 -9.71 2.08 6.37
C ALA A 82 -9.35 1.77 7.84
N VAL A 83 -10.03 0.81 8.46
CA VAL A 83 -9.83 0.44 9.86
C VAL A 83 -8.71 -0.59 10.04
N LYS A 84 -8.66 -1.63 9.20
CA LYS A 84 -7.77 -2.78 9.42
C LYS A 84 -6.41 -2.62 8.75
N LYS A 85 -6.34 -1.89 7.63
CA LYS A 85 -5.12 -1.70 6.82
C LYS A 85 -4.36 -3.03 6.60
N PRO A 86 -4.97 -3.98 5.88
CA PRO A 86 -4.52 -5.36 5.84
C PRO A 86 -3.20 -5.59 5.09
N TYR A 87 -2.74 -4.63 4.28
CA TYR A 87 -1.54 -4.78 3.48
C TYR A 87 -0.26 -4.52 4.28
N VAL A 88 0.83 -5.23 3.94
CA VAL A 88 2.15 -5.06 4.60
C VAL A 88 2.69 -3.65 4.39
N THR A 89 2.49 -3.07 3.20
CA THR A 89 2.98 -1.73 2.88
C THR A 89 1.89 -0.67 3.06
N HIS A 90 2.26 0.47 3.62
CA HIS A 90 1.36 1.62 3.74
C HIS A 90 0.90 2.15 2.38
N ALA A 91 1.78 2.06 1.38
CA ALA A 91 1.53 2.25 -0.05
C ALA A 91 0.27 1.51 -0.54
N ALA A 92 0.28 0.19 -0.40
CA ALA A 92 -0.77 -0.69 -0.89
C ALA A 92 -2.09 -0.42 -0.17
N ASN A 93 -2.05 -0.15 1.14
CA ASN A 93 -3.23 0.26 1.90
C ASN A 93 -3.87 1.54 1.32
N ARG A 94 -3.07 2.57 1.02
CA ARG A 94 -3.56 3.83 0.44
C ARG A 94 -4.15 3.62 -0.95
N VAL A 95 -3.46 2.88 -1.80
CA VAL A 95 -3.93 2.57 -3.17
C VAL A 95 -5.23 1.78 -3.12
N SER A 96 -5.33 0.78 -2.24
CA SER A 96 -6.55 -0.01 -2.05
C SER A 96 -7.72 0.84 -1.52
N GLU A 97 -7.44 1.81 -0.65
CA GLU A 97 -8.45 2.74 -0.14
C GLU A 97 -8.96 3.66 -1.26
N ILE A 98 -8.08 4.26 -2.05
CA ILE A 98 -8.42 5.10 -3.22
C ILE A 98 -9.25 4.30 -4.23
N ALA A 99 -8.82 3.06 -4.54
CA ALA A 99 -9.54 2.19 -5.46
C ALA A 99 -10.95 1.83 -4.95
N SER A 100 -11.10 1.64 -3.63
CA SER A 100 -12.40 1.33 -3.02
C SER A 100 -13.35 2.53 -3.04
N TRP A 101 -12.82 3.75 -2.86
CA TRP A 101 -13.57 4.99 -3.08
C TRP A 101 -14.03 5.12 -4.54
N GLY A 102 -13.13 4.89 -5.51
CA GLY A 102 -13.48 4.93 -6.93
C GLY A 102 -14.56 3.91 -7.31
N LEU A 103 -14.49 2.71 -6.75
CA LEU A 103 -15.52 1.68 -6.97
C LEU A 103 -16.88 2.05 -6.38
N MET A 104 -16.90 2.67 -5.19
CA MET A 104 -18.14 3.16 -4.59
C MET A 104 -18.77 4.27 -5.44
N LEU A 105 -17.97 5.26 -5.88
CA LEU A 105 -18.43 6.32 -6.77
C LEU A 105 -18.93 5.76 -8.12
N THR A 106 -18.28 4.73 -8.64
CA THR A 106 -18.72 4.03 -9.86
C THR A 106 -20.10 3.41 -9.69
N MET A 107 -20.40 2.78 -8.54
CA MET A 107 -21.74 2.26 -8.28
C MET A 107 -22.79 3.35 -8.11
N ILE A 108 -22.44 4.49 -7.51
CA ILE A 108 -23.34 5.64 -7.42
C ILE A 108 -23.63 6.18 -8.83
N GLY A 109 -22.59 6.36 -9.66
CA GLY A 109 -22.74 6.81 -11.05
C GLY A 109 -23.61 5.86 -11.86
N ALA A 110 -23.37 4.55 -11.75
CA ALA A 110 -24.19 3.53 -12.40
C ALA A 110 -25.67 3.58 -11.96
N MET A 111 -25.93 3.84 -10.67
CA MET A 111 -27.28 4.01 -10.14
C MET A 111 -27.96 5.27 -10.72
N VAL A 112 -27.23 6.38 -10.82
CA VAL A 112 -27.73 7.64 -11.38
C VAL A 112 -28.07 7.48 -12.86
N THR A 113 -27.19 6.84 -13.65
CA THR A 113 -27.45 6.55 -15.06
C THR A 113 -28.69 5.67 -15.23
N ALA A 114 -28.79 4.58 -14.46
CA ALA A 114 -29.95 3.69 -14.51
C ALA A 114 -31.26 4.37 -14.06
N TRP A 115 -31.19 5.31 -13.12
CA TRP A 115 -32.33 6.12 -12.70
C TRP A 115 -32.80 7.06 -13.83
N ASN A 116 -31.85 7.76 -14.45
CA ASN A 116 -32.14 8.71 -15.52
C ASN A 116 -32.75 8.01 -16.76
N GLU A 117 -32.26 6.82 -17.11
CA GLU A 117 -32.82 6.01 -18.20
C GLU A 117 -34.29 5.65 -17.97
N ARG A 118 -34.65 5.35 -16.71
CA ARG A 118 -36.03 5.01 -16.34
C ARG A 118 -36.96 6.22 -16.31
N ALA A 119 -36.44 7.39 -15.95
CA ALA A 119 -37.23 8.61 -15.81
C ALA A 119 -37.57 9.25 -17.17
N ASP A 120 -36.60 9.32 -18.08
CA ASP A 120 -36.73 10.14 -19.30
C ASP A 120 -37.14 9.35 -20.55
N GLY A 121 -37.05 8.01 -20.56
CA GLY A 121 -37.45 7.13 -21.69
C GLY A 121 -36.73 7.37 -23.03
N LYS A 122 -35.86 8.37 -23.09
CA LYS A 122 -34.97 8.75 -24.19
C LYS A 122 -33.61 9.05 -23.59
N TYR A 123 -32.53 8.74 -24.31
CA TYR A 123 -31.17 9.16 -23.98
C TYR A 123 -31.14 10.69 -23.80
N SER A 124 -31.24 11.14 -22.57
CA SER A 124 -31.12 12.54 -22.20
C SER A 124 -29.70 12.97 -22.53
N GLU A 125 -29.53 14.10 -23.21
CA GLU A 125 -28.24 14.75 -23.51
C GLU A 125 -27.40 14.96 -22.22
N LYS A 126 -28.04 14.93 -21.05
CA LYS A 126 -27.43 14.95 -19.70
C LYS A 126 -26.68 13.66 -19.29
N SER A 127 -26.83 12.55 -20.00
CA SER A 127 -26.11 11.29 -19.72
C SER A 127 -24.60 11.41 -20.01
N GLY A 128 -24.22 12.14 -21.07
CA GLY A 128 -22.83 12.30 -21.47
C GLY A 128 -21.97 12.97 -20.39
N PHE A 129 -22.53 13.89 -19.60
CA PHE A 129 -21.81 14.50 -18.47
C PHE A 129 -21.55 13.50 -17.34
N THR A 130 -22.54 12.66 -17.00
CA THR A 130 -22.41 11.65 -15.93
C THR A 130 -21.36 10.61 -16.31
N ASP A 131 -21.40 10.15 -17.56
CA ASP A 131 -20.43 9.18 -18.09
C ASP A 131 -19.02 9.78 -18.17
N ALA A 132 -18.88 11.01 -18.66
CA ALA A 132 -17.59 11.73 -18.71
C ALA A 132 -17.01 11.95 -17.31
N LEU A 133 -17.84 12.32 -16.33
CA LEU A 133 -17.44 12.49 -14.94
C LEU A 133 -16.94 11.17 -14.33
N LEU A 134 -17.65 10.07 -14.60
CA LEU A 134 -17.26 8.74 -14.10
C LEU A 134 -15.90 8.31 -14.68
N VAL A 135 -15.71 8.49 -15.99
CA VAL A 135 -14.42 8.23 -16.65
C VAL A 135 -13.32 9.08 -16.04
N PHE A 136 -13.56 10.38 -15.85
CA PHE A 136 -12.60 11.29 -15.24
C PHE A 136 -12.20 10.86 -13.82
N VAL A 137 -13.17 10.48 -12.98
CA VAL A 137 -12.91 9.99 -11.62
C VAL A 137 -12.05 8.74 -11.63
N GLN A 138 -12.31 7.80 -12.54
CA GLN A 138 -11.56 6.54 -12.61
C GLN A 138 -10.15 6.71 -13.16
N VAL A 139 -9.99 7.51 -14.23
CA VAL A 139 -8.67 7.82 -14.79
C VAL A 139 -7.85 8.66 -13.80
N GLY A 140 -8.48 9.62 -13.12
CA GLY A 140 -7.86 10.43 -12.07
C GLY A 140 -7.43 9.61 -10.85
N GLY A 141 -8.27 8.67 -10.40
CA GLY A 141 -7.92 7.76 -9.31
C GLY A 141 -6.75 6.85 -9.65
N LEU A 142 -6.72 6.30 -10.87
CA LEU A 142 -5.63 5.46 -11.35
C LEU A 142 -4.32 6.26 -11.50
N SER A 143 -4.39 7.46 -12.09
CA SER A 143 -3.20 8.31 -12.26
C SER A 143 -2.61 8.72 -10.91
N LEU A 144 -3.44 9.05 -9.93
CA LEU A 144 -3.00 9.33 -8.56
C LEU A 144 -2.34 8.11 -7.90
N ALA A 145 -2.93 6.92 -8.05
CA ALA A 145 -2.34 5.68 -7.53
C ALA A 145 -0.97 5.40 -8.15
N VAL A 146 -0.83 5.58 -9.46
CA VAL A 146 0.45 5.44 -10.17
C VAL A 146 1.46 6.49 -9.69
N ALA A 147 1.06 7.74 -9.54
CA ALA A 147 1.92 8.81 -9.06
C ALA A 147 2.44 8.53 -7.64
N ILE A 148 1.59 8.04 -6.74
CA ILE A 148 1.98 7.62 -5.38
C ILE A 148 3.00 6.49 -5.45
N ALA A 149 2.74 5.46 -6.25
CA ALA A 149 3.65 4.31 -6.38
C ALA A 149 5.02 4.73 -6.97
N VAL A 150 5.04 5.63 -7.96
CA VAL A 150 6.27 6.18 -8.55
C VAL A 150 7.02 7.02 -7.52
N TYR A 151 6.32 7.87 -6.77
CA TYR A 151 6.91 8.72 -5.74
C TYR A 151 7.58 7.87 -4.65
N GLU A 152 6.85 6.92 -4.07
CA GLU A 152 7.41 6.04 -3.02
C GLU A 152 8.58 5.20 -3.55
N ARG A 153 8.48 4.70 -4.79
CA ARG A 153 9.61 4.00 -5.42
C ARG A 153 10.84 4.90 -5.59
N SER A 154 10.65 6.16 -5.98
CA SER A 154 11.74 7.12 -6.15
C SER A 154 12.46 7.44 -4.83
N VAL A 155 11.70 7.59 -3.74
CA VAL A 155 12.24 7.82 -2.39
C VAL A 155 13.06 6.62 -1.92
N LEU A 156 12.54 5.40 -2.07
CA LEU A 156 13.25 4.18 -1.66
C LEU A 156 14.56 3.97 -2.44
N VAL A 157 14.58 4.33 -3.72
CA VAL A 157 15.81 4.28 -4.53
C VAL A 157 16.84 5.27 -4.00
N GLN A 158 16.40 6.45 -3.56
CA GLN A 158 17.28 7.48 -3.00
C GLN A 158 17.85 7.08 -1.64
N GLU A 159 17.04 6.51 -0.74
CA GLU A 159 17.52 5.99 0.55
C GLU A 159 18.53 4.87 0.37
N ARG A 160 18.26 3.91 -0.53
CA ARG A 160 19.19 2.81 -0.82
C ARG A 160 20.49 3.31 -1.49
N ALA A 161 20.44 4.41 -2.24
CA ALA A 161 21.62 5.05 -2.78
C ALA A 161 22.44 5.71 -1.66
N LEU A 162 21.79 6.39 -0.72
CA LEU A 162 22.43 7.03 0.43
C LEU A 162 23.11 6.01 1.34
N ASP A 163 22.46 4.88 1.65
CA ASP A 163 23.04 3.80 2.47
C ASP A 163 24.30 3.18 1.87
N LYS A 164 24.47 3.22 0.54
CA LYS A 164 25.69 2.74 -0.12
C LYS A 164 26.81 3.78 -0.09
N VAL A 165 26.47 5.07 -0.11
CA VAL A 165 27.44 6.18 -0.12
C VAL A 165 27.96 6.45 1.29
N LEU A 166 27.08 6.41 2.29
CA LEU A 166 27.39 6.71 3.69
C LEU A 166 28.63 5.94 4.25
N PRO A 167 28.77 4.60 4.11
CA PRO A 167 29.93 3.89 4.62
C PRO A 167 31.22 4.25 3.88
N ALA A 168 31.15 4.60 2.59
CA ALA A 168 32.33 5.01 1.83
C ALA A 168 32.84 6.38 2.31
N GLU A 169 31.96 7.35 2.55
CA GLU A 169 32.32 8.65 3.10
C GLU A 169 32.90 8.55 4.52
N VAL A 170 32.26 7.76 5.40
CA VAL A 170 32.74 7.53 6.77
C VAL A 170 34.13 6.90 6.78
N LEU A 171 34.38 5.88 5.96
CA LEU A 171 35.69 5.22 5.84
C LEU A 171 36.78 6.14 5.27
N VAL A 172 36.43 7.10 4.43
CA VAL A 172 37.36 8.12 3.92
C VAL A 172 37.69 9.13 5.02
N GLN A 173 36.69 9.53 5.80
CA GLN A 173 36.85 10.49 6.89
C GLN A 173 37.67 9.92 8.06
N GLU A 174 37.44 8.66 8.44
CA GLU A 174 38.27 7.96 9.43
C GLU A 174 39.73 7.84 8.95
N ARG A 175 39.97 7.44 7.69
CA ARG A 175 41.33 7.39 7.14
C ARG A 175 42.02 8.75 7.08
N ALA A 176 41.28 9.83 6.86
CA ALA A 176 41.83 11.18 6.87
C ALA A 176 42.21 11.60 8.30
N LEU A 177 41.36 11.28 9.28
CA LEU A 177 41.62 11.54 10.70
C LEU A 177 42.86 10.80 11.19
N ASP A 178 42.99 9.51 10.88
CA ASP A 178 44.14 8.68 11.25
C ASP A 178 45.47 9.24 10.75
N LYS A 179 45.49 9.75 9.51
CA LYS A 179 46.67 10.40 8.92
C LYS A 179 47.06 11.70 9.62
N VAL A 180 46.09 12.46 10.13
CA VAL A 180 46.36 13.69 10.88
C VAL A 180 46.87 13.35 12.28
N VAL A 181 46.21 12.40 12.96
CA VAL A 181 46.59 11.93 14.30
C VAL A 181 48.03 11.40 14.31
N THR A 182 48.38 10.51 13.37
CA THR A 182 49.73 9.94 13.24
C THR A 182 50.81 10.95 12.84
N LYS A 183 50.44 12.09 12.25
CA LYS A 183 51.38 13.15 11.88
C LYS A 183 51.63 14.16 12.99
N VAL A 184 50.65 14.37 13.88
CA VAL A 184 50.70 15.38 14.95
C VAL A 184 51.20 14.79 16.27
N LEU A 185 50.88 13.54 16.58
CA LEU A 185 51.24 12.90 17.85
C LEU A 185 52.51 12.04 17.72
N PRO A 186 53.47 12.15 18.66
CA PRO A 186 54.60 11.22 18.75
C PRO A 186 54.10 9.80 19.08
N ALA A 187 54.83 8.79 18.60
CA ALA A 187 54.42 7.38 18.65
C ALA A 187 54.09 6.87 20.07
N GLU A 188 54.76 7.42 21.09
CA GLU A 188 54.57 7.06 22.51
C GLU A 188 53.20 7.50 23.06
N GLU A 189 52.67 8.65 22.64
CA GLU A 189 51.34 9.13 23.06
C GLU A 189 50.20 8.36 22.37
N ILE A 190 50.41 7.89 21.14
CA ILE A 190 49.44 7.09 20.39
C ILE A 190 49.24 5.72 21.04
N GLU A 191 50.32 5.07 21.50
CA GLU A 191 50.23 3.81 22.23
C GLU A 191 49.57 3.97 23.60
N MET A 192 49.83 5.09 24.29
CA MET A 192 49.21 5.41 25.59
C MET A 192 47.68 5.55 25.47
N VAL A 193 47.18 6.35 24.51
CA VAL A 193 45.73 6.54 24.26
C VAL A 193 45.05 5.24 23.79
N ARG A 194 45.76 4.41 23.02
CA ARG A 194 45.24 3.12 22.55
C ARG A 194 45.12 2.09 23.67
N ASN A 195 45.92 2.18 24.73
CA ASN A 195 45.84 1.31 25.90
C ASN A 195 44.72 1.74 26.85
N ASP A 196 44.53 3.06 27.05
CA ASP A 196 43.47 3.62 27.89
C ASP A 196 42.04 3.38 27.32
N SER A 197 41.87 3.32 26.00
CA SER A 197 40.55 3.05 25.39
C SER A 197 40.08 1.58 25.46
N LYS A 198 40.94 0.67 25.94
CA LYS A 198 40.66 -0.77 26.08
C LYS A 198 40.31 -1.21 27.51
N THR A 199 40.48 -0.33 28.49
CA THR A 199 39.99 -0.46 29.88
C THR A 199 38.62 0.16 30.05
#